data_AF-A0A351E8A1-F1
#
_entry.id   AF-A0A351E8A1-F1
#
_cell.length_a   1.000
_cell.length_b   1.000
_cell.length_c   1.000
_cell.angle_alpha   90.00
_cell.angle_beta   90.00
_cell.angle_gamma   90.00
#
_symmetry.space_group_name_H-M   'P 1'
#
loop_
_entity.id
_entity.type
_entity.pdbx_description
1 polymer ?
#
loop_
_entity_poly.entity_id
_entity_poly.type
_entity_poly.pdbx_seq_one_letter_code
_entity_poly.pdbx_strand_id
1 'polypeptide(L)'
;YGRLGAARFHDLSLGPTAEFVCVFLAASMLPGFLGAKITFGDFTLLTDLLGMAALTAALYGEGDGGSGVPQKQGLFEAGLFCAALFLSIACRGFHAMSTMLPDAAFQFRGTYLTGDTELAVLGFFSLLAAEGEGALRYFTGTRADAMTFWGALARLLRTVVLLMLCAELFFPVPLPSGPRALVTAVLLAVALAVLGHFRLYARRILLTAAPVLLFLSILAQ
;
A
#
# COMPACT_ATOMS: atom_id res chain seq x y z
N TYR A 1 7.21 7.60 -27.39
CA TYR A 1 6.73 7.42 -25.99
C TYR A 1 7.16 8.53 -25.03
N GLY A 2 8.23 9.31 -25.28
CA GLY A 2 8.59 10.50 -24.46
C GLY A 2 7.62 11.70 -24.52
N ARG A 3 6.47 11.59 -25.21
CA ARG A 3 5.44 12.65 -25.28
C ARG A 3 4.14 12.32 -24.52
N LEU A 4 3.99 11.10 -23.99
CA LEU A 4 2.78 10.71 -23.23
C LEU A 4 2.89 11.05 -21.73
N GLY A 5 4.09 11.07 -21.16
CA GLY A 5 4.32 11.64 -19.82
C GLY A 5 4.11 13.16 -19.74
N ALA A 6 3.94 13.82 -20.89
CA ALA A 6 3.60 15.24 -21.01
C ALA A 6 2.13 15.47 -21.42
N ALA A 7 1.29 14.43 -21.40
CA ALA A 7 -0.13 14.60 -21.65
C ALA A 7 -0.74 15.37 -20.48
N ARG A 8 -0.95 16.68 -20.69
CA ARG A 8 -1.66 17.56 -19.77
C ARG A 8 -3.09 17.68 -20.25
N PHE A 9 -4.05 17.24 -19.44
CA PHE A 9 -5.46 17.58 -19.65
C PHE A 9 -5.72 18.84 -18.82
N HIS A 10 -6.02 19.98 -19.46
CA HIS A 10 -6.28 21.26 -18.76
C HIS A 10 -5.21 21.59 -17.68
N ASP A 11 -3.94 21.66 -18.07
CA ASP A 11 -2.78 21.94 -17.20
C ASP A 11 -2.48 20.93 -16.07
N LEU A 12 -3.28 19.88 -15.92
CA LEU A 12 -3.06 18.81 -14.94
C LEU A 12 -2.22 17.66 -15.55
N SER A 13 -1.21 17.23 -14.81
CA SER A 13 -0.41 16.04 -15.12
C SER A 13 -1.25 14.76 -14.97
N LEU A 14 -1.60 14.12 -16.09
CA LEU A 14 -2.50 12.95 -16.14
C LEU A 14 -2.10 11.79 -15.22
N GLY A 15 -0.82 11.48 -15.14
CA GLY A 15 -0.28 10.37 -14.33
C GLY A 15 -0.62 10.50 -12.84
N PRO A 16 -0.08 11.51 -12.14
CA PRO A 16 -0.34 11.70 -10.70
C PRO A 16 -1.80 12.02 -10.39
N THR A 17 -2.57 12.63 -11.32
CA THR A 17 -4.01 12.78 -11.11
C THR A 17 -4.76 11.46 -11.16
N ALA A 18 -4.40 10.57 -12.10
CA ALA A 18 -4.99 9.24 -12.18
C ALA A 18 -4.62 8.39 -10.95
N GLU A 19 -3.36 8.47 -10.52
CA GLU A 19 -2.89 7.85 -9.27
C GLU A 19 -3.74 8.33 -8.08
N PHE A 20 -3.89 9.65 -7.93
CA PHE A 20 -4.70 10.22 -6.86
C PHE A 20 -6.16 9.73 -6.89
N VAL A 21 -6.81 9.75 -8.06
CA VAL A 21 -8.21 9.32 -8.20
C VAL A 21 -8.36 7.85 -7.82
N CYS A 22 -7.47 6.97 -8.28
CA CYS A 22 -7.48 5.55 -7.92
C CYS A 22 -7.33 5.35 -6.40
N VAL A 23 -6.38 6.04 -5.78
CA VAL A 23 -6.14 5.94 -4.32
C VAL A 23 -7.31 6.54 -3.54
N PHE A 24 -7.88 7.65 -3.99
CA PHE A 24 -9.03 8.30 -3.34
C PHE A 24 -10.27 7.42 -3.40
N LEU A 25 -10.53 6.79 -4.55
CA LEU A 25 -11.59 5.80 -4.68
C LEU A 25 -11.36 4.61 -3.75
N ALA A 26 -10.13 4.07 -3.67
CA ALA A 26 -9.80 3.00 -2.74
C ALA A 26 -10.01 3.43 -1.27
N ALA A 27 -9.64 4.66 -0.91
CA ALA A 27 -9.85 5.22 0.43
C ALA A 27 -11.34 5.35 0.78
N SER A 28 -12.21 5.60 -0.21
CA SER A 28 -13.65 5.68 -0.01
C SER A 28 -14.28 4.34 0.42
N MET A 29 -13.67 3.22 0.01
CA MET A 29 -14.14 1.86 0.30
C MET A 29 -13.74 1.36 1.69
N LEU A 30 -12.80 2.04 2.36
CA LEU A 30 -12.31 1.63 3.67
C LEU A 30 -13.35 1.87 4.77
N PRO A 31 -13.75 0.82 5.52
CA PRO A 31 -14.62 0.97 6.68
C PRO A 31 -13.91 1.82 7.74
N GLY A 32 -14.59 2.87 8.24
CA GLY A 32 -14.04 3.75 9.28
C GLY A 32 -13.10 4.86 8.79
N PHE A 33 -12.90 5.05 7.47
CA PHE A 33 -12.20 6.21 6.91
C PHE A 33 -13.17 7.21 6.25
N LEU A 34 -13.65 6.90 5.04
CA LEU A 34 -14.63 7.71 4.30
C LEU A 34 -16.02 7.06 4.26
N GLY A 35 -16.09 5.73 4.49
CA GLY A 35 -17.34 5.05 4.83
C GLY A 35 -18.37 4.93 3.70
N ALA A 36 -17.94 4.90 2.42
CA ALA A 36 -18.86 4.59 1.34
C ALA A 36 -19.26 3.11 1.44
N LYS A 37 -20.56 2.83 1.61
CA LYS A 37 -21.12 1.48 1.64
C LYS A 37 -21.14 0.90 0.24
N ILE A 38 -20.00 0.38 -0.21
CA ILE A 38 -19.91 -0.54 -1.33
C ILE A 38 -19.98 -1.94 -0.70
N THR A 39 -20.73 -2.87 -1.31
CA THR A 39 -21.19 -4.09 -0.62
C THR A 39 -20.90 -5.38 -1.38
N PHE A 40 -20.30 -5.33 -2.58
CA PHE A 40 -19.97 -6.54 -3.35
C PHE A 40 -18.63 -6.37 -4.08
N GLY A 41 -17.67 -7.25 -3.78
CA GLY A 41 -16.35 -7.25 -4.42
C GLY A 41 -15.41 -6.16 -3.93
N ASP A 42 -15.63 -5.61 -2.73
CA ASP A 42 -14.83 -4.49 -2.21
C ASP A 42 -13.34 -4.82 -2.16
N PHE A 43 -12.98 -6.07 -1.83
CA PHE A 43 -11.58 -6.50 -1.80
C PHE A 43 -10.93 -6.49 -3.16
N THR A 44 -11.58 -7.05 -4.18
CA THR A 44 -11.04 -7.13 -5.54
C THR A 44 -10.95 -5.74 -6.17
N LEU A 45 -11.99 -4.91 -5.96
CA LEU A 45 -11.99 -3.53 -6.42
C LEU A 45 -10.91 -2.70 -5.71
N LEU A 46 -10.71 -2.87 -4.41
CA LEU A 46 -9.67 -2.19 -3.66
C LEU A 46 -8.26 -2.60 -4.13
N THR A 47 -8.02 -3.90 -4.37
CA THR A 47 -6.74 -4.36 -4.94
C THR A 47 -6.49 -3.79 -6.32
N ASP A 48 -7.51 -3.78 -7.17
CA ASP A 48 -7.39 -3.31 -8.55
C ASP A 48 -7.14 -1.80 -8.58
N LEU A 49 -7.85 -1.02 -7.75
CA LEU A 49 -7.64 0.42 -7.64
C LEU A 49 -6.23 0.76 -7.12
N LEU A 50 -5.76 0.10 -6.07
CA LEU A 50 -4.41 0.32 -5.53
C LEU A 50 -3.31 -0.19 -6.49
N GLY A 51 -3.56 -1.30 -7.18
CA GLY A 51 -2.66 -1.83 -8.19
C GLY A 51 -2.56 -0.91 -9.41
N MET A 52 -3.69 -0.38 -9.87
CA MET A 52 -3.74 0.64 -10.92
C MET A 52 -3.04 1.92 -10.51
N ALA A 53 -3.16 2.37 -9.25
CA ALA A 53 -2.39 3.50 -8.74
C ALA A 53 -0.87 3.23 -8.81
N ALA A 54 -0.41 2.06 -8.37
CA ALA A 54 1.01 1.70 -8.43
C ALA A 54 1.53 1.57 -9.88
N LEU A 55 0.73 1.00 -10.78
CA LEU A 55 1.07 0.86 -12.20
C LEU A 55 1.08 2.21 -12.92
N THR A 56 0.11 3.08 -12.64
CA THR A 56 0.08 4.45 -13.20
C THR A 56 1.26 5.27 -12.71
N ALA A 57 1.65 5.15 -11.43
CA ALA A 57 2.88 5.74 -10.90
C ALA A 57 4.15 5.18 -11.58
N ALA A 58 4.20 3.89 -11.88
CA ALA A 58 5.34 3.29 -12.58
C ALA A 58 5.43 3.68 -14.07
N LEU A 59 4.28 3.85 -14.73
CA LEU A 59 4.19 4.12 -16.18
C LEU A 59 4.28 5.61 -16.51
N TYR A 60 3.64 6.45 -15.70
CA TYR A 60 3.45 7.89 -15.91
C TYR A 60 3.99 8.73 -14.76
N GLY A 61 4.67 8.12 -13.80
CA GLY A 61 5.27 8.83 -12.68
C GLY A 61 6.24 9.91 -13.16
N GLU A 62 6.31 10.97 -12.36
CA GLU A 62 7.27 12.04 -12.53
C GLU A 62 8.67 11.43 -12.58
N GLY A 63 9.39 11.68 -13.67
CA GLY A 63 10.77 11.27 -13.77
C GLY A 63 11.57 12.02 -12.72
N ASP A 64 12.08 11.29 -11.72
CA ASP A 64 13.08 11.81 -10.79
C ASP A 64 14.21 12.42 -11.63
N GLY A 65 14.35 13.75 -11.60
CA GLY A 65 15.38 14.50 -12.32
C GLY A 65 16.82 14.23 -11.83
N GLY A 66 17.08 13.11 -11.16
CA GLY A 66 18.38 12.77 -10.56
C GLY A 66 18.65 11.28 -10.31
N SER A 67 17.64 10.41 -10.30
CA SER A 67 17.86 8.96 -10.22
C SER A 67 17.05 8.27 -11.29
N GLY A 68 17.68 7.98 -12.42
CA GLY A 68 17.14 7.10 -13.45
C GLY A 68 16.93 5.70 -12.88
N VAL A 69 15.85 5.49 -12.11
CA VAL A 69 15.28 4.17 -11.94
C VAL A 69 14.73 3.83 -13.32
N PRO A 70 15.37 2.92 -14.09
CA PRO A 70 14.85 2.56 -15.40
C PRO A 70 13.39 2.15 -15.23
N GLN A 71 12.50 2.65 -16.09
CA GLN A 71 11.06 2.38 -16.07
C GLN A 71 10.72 0.90 -15.84
N LYS A 72 11.59 -0.01 -16.33
CA LYS A 72 11.54 -1.46 -16.07
C LYS A 72 11.59 -1.85 -14.59
N GLN A 73 12.43 -1.18 -13.79
CA GLN A 73 12.53 -1.40 -12.34
C GLN A 73 11.29 -0.89 -11.61
N GLY A 74 10.75 0.27 -12.00
CA GLY A 74 9.49 0.78 -11.44
C GLY A 74 8.31 -0.16 -11.72
N LEU A 75 8.26 -0.72 -12.93
CA LEU A 75 7.23 -1.69 -13.31
C LEU A 75 7.34 -3.01 -12.53
N PHE A 76 8.57 -3.47 -12.29
CA PHE A 76 8.84 -4.67 -11.47
C PHE A 76 8.40 -4.47 -10.01
N GLU A 77 8.74 -3.32 -9.43
CA GLU A 77 8.33 -2.97 -8.05
C GLU A 77 6.81 -2.82 -7.94
N ALA A 78 6.14 -2.23 -8.93
CA ALA A 78 4.68 -2.18 -9.00
C ALA A 78 4.05 -3.58 -9.11
N GLY A 79 4.62 -4.48 -9.92
CA GLY A 79 4.15 -5.85 -10.05
C GLY A 79 4.24 -6.63 -8.74
N LEU A 80 5.37 -6.52 -8.03
CA LEU A 80 5.54 -7.12 -6.70
C LEU A 80 4.57 -6.52 -5.67
N PHE A 81 4.32 -5.21 -5.73
CA PHE A 81 3.34 -4.54 -4.87
C PHE A 81 1.93 -5.10 -5.09
N CYS A 82 1.50 -5.21 -6.36
CA CYS A 82 0.20 -5.81 -6.70
C CYS A 82 0.09 -7.26 -6.22
N ALA A 83 1.14 -8.06 -6.41
CA ALA A 83 1.17 -9.45 -5.97
C ALA A 83 1.05 -9.56 -4.44
N ALA A 84 1.82 -8.75 -3.70
CA ALA A 84 1.76 -8.72 -2.24
C ALA A 84 0.39 -8.24 -1.73
N LEU A 85 -0.19 -7.20 -2.33
CA LEU A 85 -1.55 -6.74 -2.00
C LEU A 85 -2.57 -7.86 -2.20
N PHE A 86 -2.56 -8.47 -3.37
CA PHE A 86 -3.49 -9.55 -3.69
C PHE A 86 -3.35 -10.72 -2.71
N LEU A 87 -2.12 -11.18 -2.43
CA LEU A 87 -1.90 -12.26 -1.47
C LEU A 87 -2.33 -11.90 -0.05
N SER A 88 -2.12 -10.66 0.38
CA SER A 88 -2.50 -10.23 1.74
C SER A 88 -4.00 -10.27 1.96
N ILE A 89 -4.74 -9.89 0.92
CA ILE A 89 -6.20 -9.88 0.93
C ILE A 89 -6.75 -11.30 0.72
N ALA A 90 -6.12 -12.11 -0.13
CA ALA A 90 -6.47 -13.53 -0.28
C ALA A 90 -6.29 -14.30 1.04
N CYS A 91 -5.17 -14.09 1.74
CA CYS A 91 -4.89 -14.69 3.05
C CYS A 91 -6.00 -14.41 4.08
N ARG A 92 -6.56 -13.19 4.08
CA ARG A 92 -7.68 -12.83 4.95
C ARG A 92 -9.04 -13.28 4.42
N GLY A 93 -9.25 -13.23 3.11
CA GLY A 93 -10.46 -13.72 2.46
C GLY A 93 -10.67 -15.21 2.68
N PHE A 94 -9.61 -16.03 2.63
CA PHE A 94 -9.68 -17.46 2.94
C PHE A 94 -10.08 -17.72 4.39
N HIS A 95 -9.52 -16.96 5.33
CA HIS A 95 -9.86 -17.09 6.74
C HIS A 95 -11.30 -16.63 7.05
N ALA A 96 -11.80 -15.59 6.37
CA ALA A 96 -13.14 -15.06 6.60
C ALA A 96 -14.24 -15.75 5.77
N MET A 97 -13.88 -16.55 4.76
CA MET A 97 -14.78 -17.08 3.72
C MET A 97 -15.69 -15.99 3.10
N SER A 98 -15.24 -14.73 3.08
CA SER A 98 -16.01 -13.59 2.57
C SER A 98 -15.12 -12.68 1.74
N THR A 99 -15.72 -12.09 0.71
CA THR A 99 -15.10 -11.08 -0.15
C THR A 99 -15.47 -9.64 0.26
N MET A 100 -16.13 -9.48 1.42
CA MET A 100 -16.52 -8.18 1.96
C MET A 100 -15.51 -7.66 2.99
N LEU A 101 -15.07 -6.40 2.83
CA LEU A 101 -14.19 -5.72 3.78
C LEU A 101 -14.65 -5.76 5.24
N PRO A 102 -15.93 -5.47 5.56
CA PRO A 102 -16.40 -5.50 6.95
C PRO A 102 -16.40 -6.91 7.56
N ASP A 103 -16.55 -7.96 6.76
CA ASP A 103 -16.60 -9.34 7.25
C ASP A 103 -15.21 -9.92 7.50
N ALA A 104 -14.20 -9.47 6.76
CA ALA A 104 -12.81 -9.88 6.98
C ALA A 104 -12.03 -8.95 7.92
N ALA A 105 -12.67 -7.91 8.47
CA ALA A 105 -12.13 -7.19 9.60
C ALA A 105 -11.89 -8.15 10.77
N PHE A 106 -10.76 -8.01 11.46
CA PHE A 106 -10.34 -8.98 12.47
C PHE A 106 -11.40 -9.15 13.57
N GLN A 107 -12.04 -10.32 13.62
CA GLN A 107 -13.06 -10.61 14.62
C GLN A 107 -12.40 -11.00 15.95
N PHE A 108 -12.64 -10.23 17.00
CA PHE A 108 -12.08 -10.42 18.36
C PHE A 108 -12.45 -11.74 19.05
N ARG A 109 -13.33 -12.56 18.44
CA ARG A 109 -13.80 -13.81 19.01
C ARG A 109 -13.02 -14.99 18.44
N GLY A 110 -11.86 -15.27 19.03
CA GLY A 110 -11.26 -16.61 19.00
C GLY A 110 -10.05 -16.81 18.07
N THR A 111 -9.61 -15.80 17.32
CA THR A 111 -8.35 -15.88 16.56
C THR A 111 -7.20 -15.36 17.42
N TYR A 112 -6.46 -16.29 18.03
CA TYR A 112 -5.14 -15.98 18.59
C TYR A 112 -4.16 -15.68 17.45
N LEU A 113 -3.06 -14.97 17.75
CA LEU A 113 -1.89 -14.94 16.86
C LEU A 113 -1.40 -16.39 16.71
N THR A 114 -1.81 -17.06 15.63
CA THR A 114 -1.21 -18.31 15.16
C THR A 114 -0.02 -17.96 14.27
N GLY A 115 0.94 -18.88 14.10
CA GLY A 115 2.13 -18.65 13.27
C GLY A 115 1.78 -18.15 11.86
N ASP A 116 0.66 -18.60 11.30
CA ASP A 116 0.21 -18.21 9.96
C ASP A 116 -0.25 -16.76 9.93
N THR A 117 -0.98 -16.31 10.97
CA THR A 117 -1.39 -14.91 11.08
C THR A 117 -0.22 -13.97 11.36
N GLU A 118 0.80 -14.41 12.10
CA GLU A 118 2.03 -13.65 12.33
C GLU A 118 2.81 -13.44 11.03
N LEU A 119 2.97 -14.49 10.23
CA LEU A 119 3.59 -14.41 8.90
C LEU A 119 2.82 -13.47 7.97
N ALA A 120 1.48 -13.50 8.03
CA ALA A 120 0.65 -12.62 7.24
C ALA A 120 0.80 -11.14 7.65
N VAL A 121 0.84 -10.87 8.96
CA VAL A 121 1.10 -9.52 9.53
C VAL A 121 2.48 -9.03 9.09
N LEU A 122 3.53 -9.85 9.23
CA LEU A 122 4.90 -9.48 8.85
C LEU A 122 5.01 -9.24 7.34
N GLY A 123 4.37 -10.08 6.53
CA GLY A 123 4.30 -9.93 5.08
C GLY A 123 3.66 -8.60 4.68
N PHE A 124 2.48 -8.28 5.22
CA PHE A 124 1.82 -7.00 4.94
C PHE A 124 2.58 -5.80 5.51
N PHE A 125 3.18 -5.93 6.69
CA PHE A 125 3.99 -4.87 7.28
C PHE A 125 5.24 -4.58 6.45
N SER A 126 5.87 -5.59 5.85
CA SER A 126 7.01 -5.39 4.95
C SER A 126 6.62 -4.65 3.65
N LEU A 127 5.41 -4.92 3.12
CA LEU A 127 4.83 -4.15 2.03
C LEU A 127 4.60 -2.69 2.43
N LEU A 128 4.00 -2.47 3.60
CA LEU A 128 3.74 -1.14 4.15
C LEU A 128 5.05 -0.36 4.38
N ALA A 129 6.08 -1.02 4.93
CA ALA A 129 7.39 -0.43 5.15
C ALA A 129 8.08 -0.05 3.83
N ALA A 130 8.01 -0.89 2.80
CA ALA A 130 8.57 -0.61 1.48
C ALA A 130 7.86 0.58 0.80
N GLU A 131 6.56 0.72 1.03
CA GLU A 131 5.77 1.86 0.55
C GLU A 131 6.03 3.15 1.34
N GLY A 132 6.13 3.07 2.67
CA GLY A 132 6.52 4.19 3.52
C GLY A 132 7.91 4.73 3.18
N GLU A 133 8.86 3.82 2.91
CA GLU A 133 10.20 4.19 2.43
C GLU A 133 10.14 4.83 1.03
N GLY A 134 9.32 4.29 0.11
CA GLY A 134 9.10 4.88 -1.22
C GLY A 134 8.53 6.28 -1.16
N ALA A 135 7.56 6.52 -0.26
CA ALA A 135 7.00 7.84 -0.01
C ALA A 135 8.04 8.79 0.60
N LEU A 136 8.79 8.35 1.62
CA LEU A 136 9.84 9.16 2.24
C LEU A 136 10.89 9.59 1.21
N ARG A 137 11.38 8.66 0.38
CA ARG A 137 12.34 8.96 -0.69
C ARG A 137 11.80 9.95 -1.71
N TYR A 138 10.50 9.90 -2.00
CA TYR A 138 9.86 10.90 -2.86
C TYR A 138 9.93 12.29 -2.21
N PHE A 139 9.55 12.43 -0.94
CA PHE A 139 9.57 13.71 -0.24
C PHE A 139 10.99 14.26 0.00
N THR A 140 11.99 13.40 0.25
CA THR A 140 13.36 13.85 0.56
C THR A 140 14.29 13.91 -0.65
N GLY A 141 13.98 13.16 -1.71
CA GLY A 141 14.87 12.93 -2.85
C GLY A 141 14.43 13.57 -4.16
N THR A 142 13.15 13.95 -4.30
CA THR A 142 12.69 14.67 -5.49
C THR A 142 13.12 16.13 -5.44
N ARG A 143 13.48 16.70 -6.60
CA ARG A 143 13.62 18.16 -6.70
C ARG A 143 12.26 18.79 -6.47
N ALA A 144 12.20 19.86 -5.66
CA ALA A 144 10.97 20.59 -5.36
C ALA A 144 10.20 21.00 -6.64
N ASP A 145 10.92 21.28 -7.74
CA ASP A 145 10.35 21.68 -9.03
C ASP A 145 9.69 20.52 -9.81
N ALA A 146 10.00 19.27 -9.46
CA ALA A 146 9.48 18.07 -10.12
C ALA A 146 8.28 17.46 -9.40
N MET A 147 8.02 17.89 -8.15
CA MET A 147 7.02 17.31 -7.28
C MET A 147 5.66 17.98 -7.49
N THR A 148 4.70 17.27 -8.08
CA THR A 148 3.34 17.81 -8.18
C THR A 148 2.56 17.61 -6.89
N PHE A 149 1.67 18.57 -6.60
CA PHE A 149 0.74 18.48 -5.47
C PHE A 149 -0.06 17.17 -5.48
N TRP A 150 -0.56 16.75 -6.65
CA TRP A 150 -1.35 15.53 -6.79
C TRP A 150 -0.53 14.26 -6.56
N GLY A 151 0.71 14.21 -7.05
CA GLY A 151 1.60 13.06 -6.84
C GLY A 151 1.98 12.90 -5.36
N ALA A 152 2.30 14.02 -4.70
CA ALA A 152 2.58 14.05 -3.28
C ALA A 152 1.38 13.58 -2.44
N LEU A 153 0.20 14.11 -2.74
CA LEU A 153 -1.04 13.76 -2.04
C LEU A 153 -1.43 12.29 -2.28
N ALA A 154 -1.27 11.78 -3.51
CA ALA A 154 -1.56 10.39 -3.84
C ALA A 154 -0.67 9.42 -3.05
N ARG A 155 0.64 9.67 -2.98
CA ARG A 155 1.58 8.81 -2.22
C ARG A 155 1.31 8.84 -0.73
N LEU A 156 1.00 10.01 -0.17
CA LEU A 156 0.62 10.16 1.24
C LEU A 156 -0.71 9.45 1.53
N LEU A 157 -1.71 9.63 0.67
CA LEU A 157 -3.00 8.97 0.83
C LEU A 157 -2.85 7.45 0.70
N ARG A 158 -2.01 6.96 -0.20
CA ARG A 158 -1.78 5.52 -0.39
C ARG A 158 -1.14 4.89 0.84
N THR A 159 -0.14 5.54 1.45
CA THR A 159 0.44 5.03 2.70
C THR A 159 -0.57 5.03 3.84
N VAL A 160 -1.43 6.05 3.94
CA VAL A 160 -2.53 6.09 4.92
C VAL A 160 -3.56 4.98 4.68
N VAL A 161 -3.94 4.71 3.43
CA VAL A 161 -4.85 3.61 3.07
C VAL A 161 -4.25 2.26 3.46
N LEU A 162 -2.95 2.03 3.20
CA LEU A 162 -2.26 0.81 3.61
C LEU A 162 -2.13 0.70 5.13
N LEU A 163 -1.91 1.81 5.84
CA LEU A 163 -1.90 1.84 7.31
C LEU A 163 -3.25 1.42 7.90
N MET A 164 -4.34 1.95 7.33
CA MET A 164 -5.70 1.58 7.69
C MET A 164 -6.00 0.11 7.38
N LEU A 165 -5.61 -0.39 6.21
CA LEU A 165 -5.71 -1.82 5.87
C LEU A 165 -4.95 -2.69 6.87
N CYS A 166 -3.73 -2.31 7.24
CA CYS A 166 -2.94 -3.04 8.23
C CYS A 166 -3.66 -3.08 9.58
N ALA A 167 -4.23 -1.95 10.00
CA ALA A 167 -4.93 -1.80 11.26
C ALA A 167 -6.23 -2.62 11.33
N GLU A 168 -7.01 -2.65 10.25
CA GLU A 168 -8.30 -3.36 10.20
C GLU A 168 -8.15 -4.86 9.95
N LEU A 169 -7.20 -5.27 9.10
CA LEU A 169 -7.03 -6.67 8.73
C LEU A 169 -6.14 -7.44 9.72
N PHE A 170 -5.11 -6.81 10.29
CA PHE A 170 -4.06 -7.54 10.98
C PHE A 170 -3.87 -7.18 12.45
N PHE A 171 -4.44 -6.08 12.95
CA PHE A 171 -4.17 -5.63 14.31
C PHE A 171 -5.22 -6.11 15.32
N PRO A 172 -4.88 -6.98 16.28
CA PRO A 172 -5.83 -7.60 17.20
C PRO A 172 -6.07 -6.74 18.44
N VAL A 173 -6.33 -5.43 18.29
CA VAL A 173 -6.57 -4.53 19.44
C VAL A 173 -7.96 -3.91 19.38
N PRO A 174 -8.79 -4.03 20.44
CA PRO A 174 -10.17 -3.53 20.47
C PRO A 174 -10.23 -2.01 20.67
N LEU A 175 -9.59 -1.27 19.77
CA LEU A 175 -9.65 0.20 19.68
C LEU A 175 -10.59 0.61 18.53
N PRO A 176 -11.13 1.85 18.51
CA PRO A 176 -11.76 2.37 17.30
C PRO A 176 -10.75 2.45 16.13
N SER A 177 -11.24 2.50 14.89
CA SER A 177 -10.40 2.46 13.66
C SER A 177 -9.26 3.49 13.65
N GLY A 178 -9.59 4.74 14.02
CA GLY A 178 -8.64 5.86 14.08
C GLY A 178 -7.40 5.59 14.95
N PRO A 179 -7.54 5.29 16.26
CA PRO A 179 -6.39 5.00 17.11
C PRO A 179 -5.62 3.74 16.71
N ARG A 180 -6.24 2.71 16.10
CA ARG A 180 -5.47 1.57 15.55
C ARG A 180 -4.52 2.02 14.44
N ALA A 181 -5.01 2.85 13.53
CA ALA A 181 -4.20 3.41 12.46
C ALA A 181 -3.07 4.31 12.97
N LEU A 182 -3.28 5.02 14.08
CA LEU A 182 -2.21 5.79 14.74
C LEU A 182 -1.14 4.86 15.31
N VAL A 183 -1.52 3.75 15.94
CA VAL A 183 -0.54 2.77 16.46
C VAL A 183 0.26 2.14 15.32
N THR A 184 -0.37 1.76 14.22
CA THR A 184 0.35 1.24 13.04
C THR A 184 1.24 2.32 12.40
N ALA A 185 0.83 3.58 12.42
CA ALA A 185 1.65 4.69 11.93
C ALA A 185 2.88 4.93 12.81
N VAL A 186 2.73 4.85 14.14
CA VAL A 186 3.86 4.93 15.08
C VAL A 186 4.81 3.75 14.88
N LEU A 187 4.30 2.53 14.73
CA LEU A 187 5.12 1.34 14.43
C LEU A 187 5.89 1.50 13.12
N LEU A 188 5.24 2.00 12.07
CA LEU A 188 5.89 2.29 10.79
C LEU A 188 6.99 3.35 10.95
N ALA A 189 6.72 4.43 11.68
CA ALA A 189 7.70 5.49 11.94
C ALA A 189 8.91 4.97 12.72
N VAL A 190 8.70 4.16 13.76
CA VAL A 190 9.76 3.51 14.53
C VAL A 190 10.56 2.56 13.65
N ALA A 191 9.89 1.72 12.85
CA ALA A 191 10.56 0.80 11.94
C ALA A 191 11.42 1.55 10.92
N LEU A 192 10.90 2.62 10.33
CA LEU A 192 11.65 3.47 9.41
C LEU A 192 12.82 4.19 10.11
N ALA A 193 12.66 4.66 11.34
CA ALA A 193 13.76 5.28 12.09
C ALA A 193 14.89 4.29 12.41
N VAL A 194 14.53 3.08 12.85
CA VAL A 194 15.49 2.01 13.20
C VAL A 194 16.18 1.46 11.96
N LEU A 195 15.43 1.08 10.92
CA LEU A 195 15.99 0.60 9.64
C LEU A 195 16.78 1.70 8.92
N GLY A 196 16.33 2.94 9.09
CA GLY A 196 17.04 4.21 8.87
C GLY A 196 18.50 4.18 9.23
N HIS A 197 18.72 3.81 10.48
CA HIS A 197 20.00 3.83 11.14
C HIS A 197 20.95 2.72 10.62
N PHE A 198 20.41 1.58 10.21
CA PHE A 198 21.22 0.42 9.80
C PHE A 198 21.58 0.41 8.31
N ARG A 199 21.11 1.37 7.50
CA ARG A 199 21.30 1.40 6.04
C ARG A 199 20.93 0.09 5.33
N LEU A 200 20.11 -0.76 5.95
CA LEU A 200 19.62 -2.04 5.40
C LEU A 200 18.61 -1.84 4.24
N TYR A 201 18.41 -0.60 3.83
CA TYR A 201 17.47 -0.20 2.80
C TYR A 201 17.87 -0.68 1.41
N ALA A 202 17.39 -1.86 1.07
CA ALA A 202 16.83 -2.03 -0.25
C ALA A 202 15.32 -2.17 -0.07
N ARG A 203 14.57 -1.10 -0.37
CA ARG A 203 13.12 -1.13 -0.62
C ARG A 203 12.70 -2.42 -1.32
N ARG A 204 13.53 -2.86 -2.28
CA ARG A 204 13.40 -4.11 -3.03
C ARG A 204 13.40 -5.37 -2.19
N ILE A 205 14.30 -5.49 -1.20
CA ILE A 205 14.36 -6.67 -0.33
C ILE A 205 13.05 -6.80 0.44
N LEU A 206 12.55 -5.70 1.02
CA LEU A 206 11.26 -5.68 1.72
C LEU A 206 10.10 -6.04 0.77
N LEU A 207 10.10 -5.46 -0.43
CA LEU A 207 9.07 -5.70 -1.45
C LEU A 207 9.11 -7.13 -2.01
N THR A 208 10.27 -7.79 -2.05
CA THR A 208 10.39 -9.21 -2.40
C THR A 208 10.06 -10.15 -1.25
N ALA A 209 10.31 -9.74 0.00
CA ALA A 209 9.99 -10.53 1.18
C ALA A 209 8.48 -10.58 1.43
N ALA A 210 7.76 -9.49 1.17
CA ALA A 210 6.32 -9.39 1.35
C ALA A 210 5.51 -10.53 0.70
N PRO A 211 5.58 -10.76 -0.63
CA PRO A 211 4.80 -11.83 -1.25
C PRO A 211 5.25 -13.23 -0.81
N VAL A 212 6.53 -13.43 -0.48
CA VAL A 212 7.06 -14.72 0.01
C VAL A 212 6.48 -15.06 1.37
N LEU A 213 6.50 -14.11 2.32
CA LEU A 213 5.93 -14.30 3.66
C LEU A 213 4.41 -14.51 3.60
N LEU A 214 3.71 -13.77 2.74
CA LEU A 214 2.28 -13.96 2.55
C LEU A 214 1.96 -15.31 1.90
N PHE A 215 2.76 -15.78 0.94
CA PHE A 215 2.57 -17.09 0.34
C PHE A 215 2.80 -18.22 1.36
N LEU A 216 3.84 -18.08 2.19
CA LEU A 216 4.09 -19.01 3.30
C LEU A 216 2.94 -19.02 4.31
N SER A 217 2.35 -17.85 4.60
CA SER A 217 1.17 -17.79 5.47
C SER A 217 -0.03 -18.56 4.93
N ILE A 218 -0.26 -18.50 3.60
CA ILE A 218 -1.36 -19.24 2.96
C ILE A 218 -1.09 -20.74 2.94
N LEU A 219 0.17 -21.16 2.78
CA LEU A 219 0.54 -22.59 2.84
C LEU A 219 0.46 -23.18 4.24
N ALA A 220 0.58 -22.35 5.28
CA ALA A 220 0.53 -22.80 6.66
C ALA A 220 -0.91 -22.90 7.21
N GLN A 221 -1.87 -22.22 6.57
CA GLN A 221 -3.32 -22.32 6.82
C GLN A 221 -3.90 -23.64 6.28
#